data_AF-A0A932WDW9-F1
#
_entry.id   AF-A0A932WDW9-F1
#
_cell.length_a   1.000
_cell.length_b   1.000
_cell.length_c   1.000
_cell.angle_alpha   90.00
_cell.angle_beta   90.00
_cell.angle_gamma   90.00
#
_symmetry.space_group_name_H-M   'P 1'
#
loop_
_entity.id
_entity.type
_entity.pdbx_description
1 polymer ?
#
loop_
_entity_poly.entity_id
_entity_poly.type
_entity_poly.pdbx_seq_one_letter_code
_entity_poly.pdbx_strand_id
1 'polypeptide(L)'
;MTSMPTHKPYMPASMGELSPDPDTKDFWDACNKGDLRIQKCSQCGKFRYPPQPGCVKCGSMKYDWMKSSGKGKVFSFSLVYHPVLPVFAEY
;
A
#
# COMPACT_ATOMS: atom_id res chain seq x y z
N MET A 1 2.38 27.46 -8.09
CA MET A 1 1.95 26.54 -7.03
C MET A 1 0.46 26.29 -7.23
N THR A 2 0.08 25.31 -8.05
CA THR A 2 -1.33 25.00 -8.33
C THR A 2 -1.88 24.14 -7.20
N SER A 3 -2.90 24.64 -6.50
CA SER A 3 -3.62 23.93 -5.45
C SER A 3 -4.23 22.62 -5.98
N MET A 4 -4.02 21.51 -5.26
CA MET A 4 -4.71 20.26 -5.56
C MET A 4 -6.23 20.47 -5.44
N PRO A 5 -7.03 20.05 -6.44
CA PRO A 5 -8.48 20.16 -6.34
C PRO A 5 -8.98 19.30 -5.17
N THR A 6 -9.82 19.88 -4.31
CA THR A 6 -10.45 19.18 -3.20
C THR A 6 -11.46 18.16 -3.72
N HIS A 7 -11.01 16.93 -3.98
CA HIS A 7 -11.92 15.83 -4.30
C HIS A 7 -12.75 15.53 -3.05
N LYS A 8 -14.08 15.60 -3.18
CA LYS A 8 -15.01 15.17 -2.13
C LYS A 8 -14.60 13.75 -1.71
N PRO A 9 -14.29 13.47 -0.44
CA PRO A 9 -13.79 12.15 -0.06
C PRO A 9 -14.79 11.09 -0.54
N TYR A 10 -14.29 10.13 -1.33
CA TYR A 10 -15.12 9.02 -1.82
C TYR A 10 -15.75 8.27 -0.65
N MET A 11 -15.04 8.20 0.48
CA MET A 11 -15.54 7.59 1.69
C MET A 11 -16.37 8.57 2.52
N PRO A 12 -17.52 8.13 3.06
CA PRO A 12 -18.37 8.97 3.88
C PRO A 12 -17.62 9.40 5.15
N ALA A 13 -17.87 10.62 5.63
CA ALA A 13 -17.25 11.15 6.85
C ALA A 13 -17.59 10.32 8.12
N SER A 14 -18.56 9.40 8.02
CA SER A 14 -18.93 8.46 9.06
C SER A 14 -18.02 7.21 9.11
N MET A 15 -17.22 6.96 8.07
CA MET A 15 -16.12 6.00 8.19
C MET A 15 -15.05 6.65 9.07
N GLY A 16 -14.70 5.99 10.17
CA GLY A 16 -13.68 6.47 11.09
C GLY A 16 -12.35 6.76 10.41
N GLU A 17 -11.45 7.42 11.13
CA GLU A 17 -10.13 7.78 10.59
C GLU A 17 -9.36 6.53 10.15
N LEU A 18 -8.83 6.56 8.92
CA LEU A 18 -7.99 5.49 8.39
C LEU A 18 -6.63 5.52 9.10
N SER A 19 -6.45 4.68 10.12
CA SER A 19 -5.19 4.54 10.83
C SER A 19 -4.45 3.25 10.40
N PRO A 20 -3.13 3.30 10.19
CA PRO A 20 -2.30 2.10 10.06
C PRO A 20 -2.49 1.13 11.23
N ASP A 21 -2.59 -0.17 10.92
CA ASP A 21 -2.43 -1.22 11.93
C ASP A 21 -0.93 -1.42 12.27
N PRO A 22 -0.59 -2.10 13.38
CA PRO A 22 0.79 -2.29 13.81
C PRO A 22 1.71 -2.95 12.76
N ASP A 23 1.19 -3.83 11.91
CA ASP A 23 1.99 -4.55 10.92
C ASP A 23 2.29 -3.70 9.68
N THR A 24 1.40 -2.75 9.37
CA THR A 24 1.54 -1.84 8.23
C THR A 24 2.12 -0.47 8.59
N LYS A 25 2.21 -0.13 9.89
CA LYS A 25 2.69 1.18 10.36
C LYS A 25 4.02 1.61 9.73
N ASP A 26 5.04 0.76 9.76
CA ASP A 26 6.37 1.09 9.20
C ASP A 26 6.35 1.28 7.68
N PHE A 27 5.46 0.55 6.98
CA PHE A 27 5.25 0.73 5.55
C PHE A 27 4.68 2.12 5.27
N TRP A 28 3.62 2.52 5.99
CA TRP A 28 2.99 3.82 5.83
C TRP A 28 3.91 4.98 6.25
N ASP A 29 4.66 4.83 7.34
CA ASP A 29 5.66 5.82 7.78
C ASP A 29 6.76 6.04 6.73
N ALA A 30 7.15 4.98 6.01
CA ALA A 30 8.11 5.09 4.90
C ALA A 30 7.47 5.72 3.66
N CYS A 31 6.24 5.34 3.31
CA CYS A 31 5.48 5.94 2.22
C CYS A 31 5.29 7.46 2.41
N ASN A 32 4.98 7.91 3.63
CA ASN A 32 4.86 9.33 3.99
C ASN A 32 6.18 10.11 3.79
N LYS A 33 7.31 9.42 3.71
CA LYS A 33 8.64 9.99 3.43
C LYS A 33 9.07 9.82 1.96
N GLY A 34 8.21 9.28 1.10
CA GLY A 34 8.53 8.96 -0.30
C GLY A 34 9.45 7.74 -0.45
N ASP A 35 9.58 6.91 0.58
CA ASP A 35 10.45 5.74 0.61
C ASP A 35 9.62 4.45 0.46
N LEU A 36 9.65 3.81 -0.72
CA LEU A 36 9.05 2.49 -0.88
C LEU A 36 9.92 1.42 -0.21
N ARG A 37 9.42 0.82 0.87
CA ARG A 37 10.09 -0.27 1.59
C ARG A 37 9.27 -1.55 1.54
N ILE A 38 9.96 -2.69 1.42
CA ILE A 38 9.36 -4.03 1.36
C ILE A 38 9.96 -4.88 2.48
N GLN A 39 9.12 -5.63 3.20
CA GLN A 39 9.59 -6.56 4.20
C GLN A 39 10.40 -7.69 3.55
N LYS A 40 11.55 -8.02 4.12
CA LYS A 40 12.35 -9.20 3.78
C LYS A 40 12.54 -10.04 5.03
N CYS A 41 12.17 -11.32 4.97
CA CYS A 41 12.41 -12.23 6.10
C CYS A 41 13.92 -12.36 6.37
N SER A 42 14.35 -12.09 7.58
CA SER A 42 15.76 -12.14 7.98
C SER A 42 16.30 -13.57 8.07
N GLN A 43 15.41 -14.58 8.16
CA GLN A 43 15.81 -15.99 8.22
C GLN A 43 15.92 -16.64 6.84
N CYS A 44 14.92 -16.50 5.97
CA CYS A 44 14.89 -17.19 4.67
C CYS A 44 15.04 -16.27 3.45
N GLY A 45 15.18 -14.96 3.66
CA GLY A 45 15.40 -13.97 2.60
C GLY A 45 14.18 -13.65 1.72
N LYS A 46 13.01 -14.26 1.99
CA LYS A 46 11.79 -14.02 1.20
C LYS A 46 11.30 -12.59 1.35
N PHE A 47 11.12 -11.88 0.24
CA PHE A 47 10.38 -10.62 0.20
C PHE A 47 8.88 -10.86 0.36
N ARG A 48 8.21 -9.98 1.11
CA ARG A 48 6.81 -10.11 1.52
C ARG A 48 6.05 -8.81 1.26
N TYR A 49 4.93 -8.94 0.55
CA TYR A 49 3.92 -7.90 0.39
C TYR A 49 2.55 -8.58 0.25
N PRO A 50 1.49 -8.09 0.94
CA PRO A 50 1.49 -6.98 1.89
C PRO A 50 2.34 -7.26 3.15
N PRO A 51 2.69 -6.24 3.95
CA PRO A 51 3.33 -6.43 5.26
C PRO A 51 2.53 -7.38 6.14
N GLN A 52 3.19 -8.29 6.84
CA GLN A 52 2.56 -9.28 7.71
C GLN A 52 3.43 -9.56 8.95
N PRO A 53 2.83 -10.01 10.08
CA PRO A 53 3.59 -10.37 11.28
C PRO A 53 4.66 -11.43 11.03
N GLY A 54 4.32 -12.46 10.24
CA GLY A 54 5.13 -13.66 10.05
C GLY A 54 5.44 -13.99 8.60
N CYS A 55 6.51 -14.75 8.38
CA CYS A 55 6.91 -15.19 7.05
C CYS A 55 6.10 -16.41 6.61
N VAL A 56 5.27 -16.23 5.58
CA VAL A 56 4.49 -17.32 4.95
C VAL A 56 5.32 -18.48 4.42
N LYS A 57 6.63 -18.28 4.20
CA LYS A 57 7.54 -19.33 3.70
C LYS A 57 8.11 -20.21 4.83
N CYS A 58 8.46 -19.63 5.98
CA CYS A 58 9.24 -20.35 7.01
C CYS A 58 8.74 -20.13 8.45
N GLY A 59 7.63 -19.42 8.66
CA GLY A 59 7.05 -19.16 9.98
C GLY A 59 7.81 -18.14 10.84
N SER A 60 8.94 -17.61 10.37
CA SER A 60 9.72 -16.62 11.12
C SER A 60 8.95 -15.32 11.36
N MET A 61 9.07 -14.78 12.57
CA MET A 61 8.61 -13.42 12.90
C MET A 61 9.69 -12.35 12.70
N LYS A 62 10.91 -12.75 12.28
CA LYS A 62 12.04 -11.82 12.09
C LYS A 62 12.08 -11.31 10.65
N TYR A 63 12.18 -10.00 10.50
CA TYR A 63 12.27 -9.35 9.20
C TYR A 63 13.00 -8.01 9.27
N ASP A 64 13.50 -7.61 8.10
CA ASP A 64 14.10 -6.31 7.83
C ASP A 64 13.25 -5.54 6.82
N TRP A 65 13.28 -4.22 6.91
CA TRP A 65 12.65 -3.32 5.94
C TRP A 65 13.66 -2.90 4.87
N MET A 66 13.52 -3.45 3.66
CA MET A 66 14.44 -3.19 2.56
C MET A 66 13.91 -2.06 1.68
N LYS A 67 14.73 -1.03 1.45
CA LYS A 67 14.42 0.05 0.50
C LYS A 67 14.38 -0.50 -0.93
N SER A 68 13.28 -0.23 -1.64
CA SER A 68 13.16 -0.50 -3.07
C SER A 68 13.96 0.52 -3.88
N SER A 69 14.49 0.09 -5.02
CA SER A 69 15.11 1.00 -5.99
C SER A 69 14.08 1.89 -6.70
N GLY A 70 12.79 1.60 -6.56
CA GLY A 70 11.70 2.25 -7.29
C GLY A 70 11.60 1.85 -8.77
N LYS A 71 12.44 0.92 -9.24
CA LYS A 71 12.44 0.42 -10.62
C LYS A 71 11.77 -0.95 -10.69
N GLY A 72 10.98 -1.18 -11.74
CA GLY A 72 10.28 -2.44 -11.95
C GLY A 72 9.84 -2.61 -13.41
N LYS A 73 9.15 -3.71 -13.68
CA LYS A 73 8.48 -3.98 -14.96
C LYS A 73 7.01 -4.23 -14.68
N VAL A 74 6.15 -3.82 -15.61
CA VAL A 74 4.71 -4.14 -15.54
C VAL A 74 4.57 -5.65 -15.73
N PHE A 75 4.04 -6.33 -14.72
CA PHE A 75 3.74 -7.77 -14.81
C PHE A 75 2.40 -8.00 -15.51
N SER A 76 1.38 -7.23 -15.13
CA SER A 76 0.05 -7.21 -15.73
C SER A 76 -0.60 -5.84 -15.51
N PHE A 77 -1.63 -5.52 -16.29
CA PHE A 77 -2.43 -4.31 -16.11
C PHE A 77 -3.90 -4.57 -16.49
N SER A 78 -4.80 -3.82 -15.87
CA SER A 78 -6.22 -3.80 -16.19
C SER A 78 -6.65 -2.34 -16.34
N LEU A 79 -7.56 -2.06 -17.26
CA LEU A 79 -8.15 -0.74 -17.43
C LEU A 79 -9.51 -0.71 -16.71
N VAL A 80 -9.58 0.02 -15.60
CA VAL A 80 -10.84 0.21 -14.88
C VAL A 80 -11.56 1.39 -15.50
N TYR A 81 -12.52 1.09 -16.37
CA TYR A 81 -13.51 2.05 -16.87
C TYR A 81 -14.69 2.08 -15.89
N HIS A 82 -14.42 2.21 -14.58
CA HIS A 82 -15.50 2.28 -13.61
C HIS A 82 -15.47 3.59 -12.84
N PRO A 83 -16.55 4.36 -12.94
CA PRO A 83 -16.62 5.57 -12.20
C PRO A 83 -17.00 5.34 -10.74
N VAL A 84 -16.31 6.07 -9.87
CA VAL A 84 -16.31 5.86 -8.42
C VAL A 84 -17.54 6.46 -7.72
N LEU A 85 -18.59 6.88 -8.44
CA LEU A 85 -19.81 7.50 -7.89
C LEU A 85 -21.06 7.04 -8.66
N PRO A 86 -22.28 7.14 -8.10
CA PRO A 86 -23.52 6.69 -8.77
C PRO A 86 -23.85 7.39 -10.10
N VAL A 87 -23.38 8.62 -10.34
CA VAL A 87 -23.70 9.54 -11.47
C VAL A 87 -23.18 9.11 -12.86
N PHE A 88 -22.77 7.87 -12.95
CA PHE A 88 -21.63 7.44 -13.73
C PHE A 88 -21.93 5.99 -14.22
N ALA A 89 -23.12 5.48 -13.85
CA ALA A 89 -23.70 4.18 -14.10
C ALA A 89 -24.50 4.07 -15.42
N GLU A 90 -24.66 5.16 -16.18
CA GLU A 90 -25.45 5.19 -17.44
C GLU A 90 -24.59 5.27 -18.72
N TYR A 91 -23.27 5.13 -18.60
CA TYR A 91 -22.38 4.92 -19.74
C TYR A 91 -21.90 3.47 -19.80
#